data_AF-A0AAV5QD76-F1
#
_entry.id   AF-A0AAV5QD76-F1
#
_cell.length_a   1.000
_cell.length_b   1.000
_cell.length_c   1.000
_cell.angle_alpha   90.00
_cell.angle_beta   90.00
_cell.angle_gamma   90.00
#
_symmetry.space_group_name_H-M   'P 1'
#
loop_
_entity.id
_entity.type
_entity.pdbx_description
1 polymer ?
#
loop_
_entity_poly.entity_id
_entity_poly.type
_entity_poly.pdbx_seq_one_letter_code
_entity_poly.pdbx_strand_id
1 'polypeptide(L)'
;MHFLGLQGMPRRMPDYPDAFAGYNVMSSFGALLSIVSLLFFGYVIYDQLVNGLVNKDLFNNVMKDPDFFESNETFKTNEVKSDSIEFLLNYPPMFHTFNTLAIQS
;
A
#
# COMPACT_ATOMS: atom_id res chain seq x y z
N MET A 1 -6.11 -9.66 -21.28
CA MET A 1 -5.61 -11.06 -21.34
C MET A 1 -6.70 -12.13 -21.27
N HIS A 2 -7.72 -12.02 -20.40
CA HIS A 2 -8.78 -13.05 -20.34
C HIS A 2 -9.55 -13.24 -21.67
N PHE A 3 -9.95 -12.15 -22.32
CA PHE A 3 -10.64 -12.21 -23.62
C PHE A 3 -9.78 -12.81 -24.75
N LEU A 4 -8.47 -12.54 -24.75
CA LEU A 4 -7.53 -13.15 -25.70
C LEU A 4 -7.42 -14.67 -25.50
N GLY A 5 -7.49 -15.14 -24.25
CA GLY A 5 -7.52 -16.56 -23.93
C GLY A 5 -8.81 -17.24 -24.39
N LEU A 6 -9.96 -16.58 -24.26
CA LEU A 6 -11.24 -17.07 -24.77
C LEU A 6 -11.24 -17.18 -26.30
N GLN A 7 -10.60 -16.25 -27.00
CA GLN A 7 -10.43 -16.28 -28.45
C GLN A 7 -9.35 -17.27 -28.93
N GLY A 8 -8.74 -18.05 -28.02
CA GLY A 8 -7.81 -19.12 -28.37
C GLY A 8 -6.39 -18.65 -28.71
N MET A 9 -5.97 -17.45 -28.29
CA MET A 9 -4.60 -16.98 -28.53
C MET A 9 -3.56 -17.92 -27.85
N PRO A 10 -2.63 -18.55 -28.59
CA PRO A 10 -1.59 -19.39 -28.01
C PRO A 10 -0.64 -18.59 -27.10
N ARG A 11 -0.19 -19.19 -25.99
CA ARG A 11 0.74 -18.53 -25.05
C ARG A 11 2.16 -18.54 -25.60
N ARG A 12 2.93 -17.47 -25.32
CA ARG A 12 4.38 -17.32 -25.64
C ARG A 12 4.69 -17.16 -27.13
N MET A 13 3.77 -16.61 -27.91
CA MET A 13 4.04 -16.25 -29.30
C MET A 13 4.64 -14.84 -29.39
N PRO A 14 5.73 -14.64 -30.13
CA PRO A 14 6.33 -13.32 -30.34
C PRO A 14 5.51 -12.45 -31.30
N ASP A 15 4.77 -13.08 -32.22
CA ASP A 15 3.90 -12.42 -33.20
C ASP A 15 2.49 -13.04 -33.18
N TYR A 16 1.48 -12.28 -33.57
CA TYR A 16 0.07 -12.67 -33.46
C TYR A 16 -0.76 -12.18 -34.67
N PRO A 17 -1.77 -12.96 -35.09
CA PRO A 17 -2.74 -12.50 -36.10
C PRO A 17 -3.40 -11.16 -35.75
N ASP A 18 -3.77 -10.40 -36.79
CA ASP A 18 -4.39 -9.08 -36.70
C ASP A 18 -5.68 -9.05 -35.83
N ALA A 19 -6.43 -10.13 -35.79
CA ALA A 19 -7.61 -10.31 -34.94
C ALA A 19 -7.34 -10.10 -33.44
N PHE A 20 -6.11 -10.33 -32.97
CA PHE A 20 -5.73 -10.16 -31.56
C PHE A 20 -5.12 -8.77 -31.26
N ALA A 21 -4.88 -7.96 -32.29
CA ALA A 21 -4.16 -6.69 -32.15
C ALA A 21 -4.86 -5.71 -31.19
N GLY A 22 -6.19 -5.62 -31.22
CA GLY A 22 -6.94 -4.67 -30.38
C GLY A 22 -6.68 -4.84 -28.87
N TYR A 23 -6.84 -6.08 -28.36
CA TYR A 23 -6.61 -6.36 -26.94
C TYR A 23 -5.14 -6.32 -26.55
N ASN A 24 -4.22 -6.65 -27.47
CA ASN A 24 -2.79 -6.53 -27.22
C ASN A 24 -2.36 -5.06 -27.10
N VAL A 25 -2.84 -4.16 -27.97
CA VAL A 25 -2.58 -2.71 -27.88
C VAL A 25 -3.09 -2.14 -26.56
N MET A 26 -4.31 -2.49 -26.15
CA MET A 26 -4.85 -2.04 -24.86
C MET A 26 -4.01 -2.56 -23.68
N SER A 27 -3.56 -3.81 -23.74
CA SER A 27 -2.69 -4.38 -22.71
C SER A 27 -1.33 -3.69 -22.64
N SER A 28 -0.75 -3.31 -23.78
CA SER A 28 0.51 -2.55 -23.85
C SER A 28 0.35 -1.14 -23.28
N PHE A 29 -0.78 -0.47 -23.56
CA PHE A 29 -1.08 0.82 -22.95
C PHE A 29 -1.20 0.73 -21.43
N GLY A 30 -1.89 -0.31 -20.92
CA GLY A 30 -1.94 -0.58 -19.49
C GLY A 30 -0.56 -0.79 -18.86
N ALA A 31 0.34 -1.50 -19.56
CA ALA A 31 1.70 -1.70 -19.10
C ALA A 31 2.50 -0.38 -19.00
N LEU A 32 2.34 0.54 -19.96
CA LEU A 32 2.94 1.86 -19.88
C LEU A 32 2.45 2.63 -18.64
N LEU A 33 1.14 2.58 -18.36
CA LEU A 33 0.57 3.23 -17.18
C LEU A 33 1.09 2.61 -15.87
N SER A 34 1.30 1.30 -15.82
CA SER A 34 1.94 0.64 -14.67
C SER A 34 3.38 1.12 -14.44
N ILE A 35 4.17 1.34 -15.50
CA ILE A 35 5.53 1.88 -15.38
C ILE A 35 5.49 3.31 -14.82
N VAL A 36 4.58 4.15 -15.32
CA VAL A 36 4.40 5.51 -14.80
C VAL A 36 4.00 5.49 -13.32
N SER A 37 3.07 4.60 -12.94
CA SER A 37 2.67 4.42 -11.54
C SER A 37 3.83 3.97 -10.64
N LEU A 38 4.71 3.10 -11.15
CA LEU A 38 5.90 2.67 -10.40
C LEU A 38 6.89 3.82 -10.18
N LEU A 39 7.13 4.65 -11.20
CA LEU A 39 7.97 5.84 -11.06
C LEU A 39 7.37 6.83 -10.05
N PHE A 40 6.06 7.04 -10.11
CA PHE A 40 5.35 7.87 -9.14
C PHE A 40 5.46 7.29 -7.71
N PHE A 41 5.32 5.98 -7.53
CA PHE A 41 5.52 5.34 -6.24
C PHE A 41 6.95 5.53 -5.71
N GLY A 42 7.97 5.47 -6.58
CA GLY A 42 9.35 5.80 -6.22
C GLY A 42 9.50 7.24 -5.72
N TYR A 43 8.80 8.20 -6.33
CA TYR A 43 8.75 9.57 -5.84
C TYR A 43 8.07 9.68 -4.46
N VAL A 44 6.96 8.96 -4.22
CA VAL A 44 6.30 8.94 -2.91
C VAL A 44 7.23 8.41 -1.82
N ILE A 45 8.03 7.37 -2.10
CA ILE A 45 9.05 6.87 -1.16
C ILE A 45 10.08 7.96 -0.87
N TYR A 46 10.57 8.64 -1.90
CA TYR A 46 11.54 9.73 -1.74
C TYR A 46 10.98 10.85 -0.84
N ASP A 47 9.74 11.29 -1.10
CA ASP A 47 9.08 12.32 -0.29
C ASP A 47 8.88 11.86 1.15
N GLN A 48 8.48 10.60 1.38
CA GLN A 48 8.33 10.04 2.72
C GLN A 48 9.64 10.02 3.52
N LEU A 49 10.78 9.76 2.86
CA LEU A 49 12.09 9.73 3.52
C LEU A 49 12.61 11.12 3.87
N VAL A 50 12.35 12.12 3.03
CA VAL A 50 12.87 13.49 3.23
C VAL A 50 11.91 14.35 4.06
N ASN A 51 10.62 14.29 3.76
CA ASN A 51 9.59 15.17 4.33
C ASN A 51 8.67 14.45 5.35
N GLY A 52 8.93 13.20 5.70
CA GLY A 52 8.06 12.40 6.58
C GLY A 52 7.76 13.04 7.95
N LEU A 53 8.73 13.76 8.55
CA LEU A 53 8.52 14.47 9.82
C LEU A 53 7.59 15.68 9.64
N VAL A 54 7.80 16.47 8.59
CA VAL A 54 6.95 17.62 8.27
C VAL A 54 5.53 17.16 7.94
N ASN A 55 5.39 16.06 7.20
CA ASN A 55 4.10 15.48 6.85
C ASN A 55 3.33 14.96 8.08
N LYS A 56 4.03 14.52 9.15
CA LYS A 56 3.39 14.14 10.42
C LYS A 56 2.76 15.35 11.12
N ASP A 57 3.42 16.50 11.11
CA ASP A 57 2.93 17.70 11.79
C ASP A 57 1.83 18.40 10.99
N LEU A 58 1.90 18.32 9.65
CA LEU A 58 0.95 18.97 8.76
C LEU A 58 -0.41 18.24 8.71
N PHE A 59 -0.40 16.91 8.88
CA PHE A 59 -1.57 16.06 8.75
C PHE A 59 -1.80 15.26 10.03
N ASN A 60 -3.00 15.35 10.61
CA ASN A 60 -3.43 14.49 11.72
C ASN A 60 -3.75 13.08 11.19
N ASN A 61 -2.70 12.33 10.87
CA ASN A 61 -2.82 10.98 10.36
C ASN A 61 -3.08 10.01 11.52
N VAL A 62 -4.36 9.75 11.78
CA VAL A 62 -4.77 8.72 12.72
C VAL A 62 -4.87 7.38 11.97
N MET A 63 -4.38 6.29 12.59
CA MET A 63 -4.42 4.97 11.97
C MET A 63 -5.83 4.38 11.86
N LYS A 64 -6.71 4.74 12.79
CA LYS A 64 -8.14 4.37 12.80
C LYS A 64 -8.97 5.53 13.31
N ASP A 65 -10.11 5.77 12.68
CA ASP A 65 -11.06 6.77 13.18
C ASP A 65 -11.74 6.30 14.48
N PRO A 66 -12.20 7.23 15.34
CA PRO A 66 -12.95 6.88 16.55
C PRO A 66 -14.25 6.14 16.24
N ASP A 67 -14.67 5.28 17.17
CA ASP A 67 -15.95 4.58 17.05
C ASP A 67 -17.13 5.56 17.17
N PHE A 68 -18.29 5.20 16.64
CA PHE A 68 -19.47 6.08 16.63
C PHE A 68 -19.89 6.59 18.03
N PHE A 69 -19.67 5.79 19.08
CA PHE A 69 -20.03 6.14 20.46
C PHE A 69 -18.85 6.67 21.27
N GLU A 70 -17.68 6.85 20.66
CA GLU A 70 -16.48 7.32 21.32
C GLU A 70 -16.28 8.82 21.06
N SER A 71 -15.97 9.58 22.12
CA SER A 71 -15.60 10.99 21.97
C SER A 71 -14.14 11.13 21.53
N ASN A 72 -13.79 12.25 20.88
CA ASN A 72 -12.40 12.49 20.48
C ASN A 72 -11.43 12.53 21.66
N GLU A 73 -11.87 12.98 22.85
CA GLU A 73 -11.01 13.01 24.03
C GLU A 73 -10.77 11.60 24.59
N THR A 74 -11.79 10.74 24.60
CA THR A 74 -11.61 9.32 24.95
C THR A 74 -10.72 8.60 23.93
N PHE A 75 -10.88 8.92 22.64
CA PHE A 75 -10.04 8.34 21.59
C PHE A 75 -8.56 8.73 21.74
N LYS A 76 -8.25 10.00 22.05
CA LYS A 76 -6.88 10.47 22.30
C LYS A 76 -6.17 9.74 23.44
N THR A 77 -6.92 9.18 24.40
CA THR A 77 -6.31 8.40 25.48
C THR A 77 -5.93 6.97 25.06
N ASN A 78 -6.55 6.44 24.00
CA ASN A 78 -6.34 5.09 23.46
C ASN A 78 -6.38 5.13 21.91
N GLU A 79 -5.45 5.86 21.30
CA GLU A 79 -5.45 6.13 19.86
C GLU A 79 -5.16 4.88 19.01
N VAL A 80 -4.32 3.97 19.52
CA VAL A 80 -3.91 2.76 18.79
C VAL A 80 -4.71 1.55 19.27
N LYS A 81 -5.70 1.14 18.48
CA LYS A 81 -6.47 -0.09 18.67
C LYS A 81 -6.04 -1.15 17.66
N SER A 82 -5.17 -2.08 18.04
CA SER A 82 -4.68 -3.16 17.17
C SER A 82 -4.76 -4.54 17.85
N ASP A 83 -4.99 -5.58 17.04
CA ASP A 83 -4.98 -6.98 17.51
C ASP A 83 -3.54 -7.55 17.59
N SER A 84 -2.60 -6.89 16.92
CA SER A 84 -1.17 -7.19 16.93
C SER A 84 -0.40 -6.16 17.77
N ILE A 85 0.73 -6.59 18.33
CA ILE A 85 1.61 -5.72 19.12
C ILE A 85 2.47 -4.79 18.27
N GLU A 86 2.53 -4.98 16.95
CA GLU A 86 3.46 -4.26 16.06
C GLU A 86 3.19 -2.75 16.02
N PHE A 87 1.93 -2.34 16.07
CA PHE A 87 1.52 -0.94 16.02
C PHE A 87 1.56 -0.24 17.40
N LEU A 88 1.71 -1.02 18.48
CA LEU A 88 1.88 -0.49 19.84
C LEU A 88 3.35 -0.15 20.15
N LEU A 89 4.28 -0.55 19.28
CA LEU A 89 5.69 -0.25 19.44
C LEU A 89 6.03 1.18 19.03
N ASN A 90 7.16 1.67 19.53
CA ASN A 90 7.72 2.94 19.09
C ASN A 90 8.12 2.88 17.61
N TYR A 91 7.99 4.00 16.90
CA TYR A 91 8.46 4.19 15.54
C TYR A 91 9.59 5.23 15.53
N PRO A 92 10.81 4.90 15.03
CA PRO A 92 11.27 3.57 14.66
C PRO A 92 11.42 2.63 15.89
N PRO A 93 11.23 1.31 15.72
CA PRO A 93 11.35 0.36 16.82
C PRO A 93 12.79 0.27 17.32
N MET A 94 12.93 -0.07 18.61
CA MET A 94 14.25 -0.27 19.23
C MET A 94 14.93 -1.52 18.67
N PHE A 95 16.26 -1.52 18.60
CA PHE A 95 17.04 -2.68 18.12
C PHE A 95 16.76 -3.97 18.91
N HIS A 96 16.57 -3.85 20.23
CA HIS A 96 16.10 -4.91 21.11
C HIS A 96 14.72 -4.55 21.68
N THR A 97 13.67 -4.70 20.89
CA THR A 97 12.31 -4.25 21.23
C THR A 97 11.80 -4.72 22.59
N PHE A 98 12.11 -5.96 22.97
CA PHE A 98 11.60 -6.58 24.20
C PHE A 98 12.75 -6.93 25.14
N ASN A 99 12.89 -6.19 26.23
CA ASN A 99 13.78 -6.56 27.35
C ASN A 99 13.17 -7.69 28.19
N THR A 100 11.84 -7.74 28.25
CA THR A 100 11.03 -8.83 28.80
C THR A 100 10.01 -9.25 27.76
N LEU A 101 9.75 -10.54 27.65
CA LEU A 101 8.78 -11.07 26.68
C LEU A 101 7.38 -10.50 26.96
N ALA A 102 6.67 -10.14 25.90
CA ALA A 102 5.28 -9.73 26.00
C ALA A 102 4.44 -10.90 26.48
N ILE A 103 3.57 -10.63 27.46
CA ILE A 103 2.68 -11.64 28.05
C ILE A 103 1.33 -11.51 27.36
N GLN A 104 0.74 -12.65 27.01
CA GLN A 104 -0.61 -12.75 26.46
C GLN A 104 -1.45 -13.63 27.41
N SER A 105 -2.68 -13.20 27.67
CA SER A 105 -3.66 -13.93 28.49
C SER A 105 -4.25 -15.14 27.79
#